data_AF-A0AAU6U1Y0-F1
#
_entry.id   AF-A0AAU6U1Y0-F1
#
_cell.length_a   1.000
_cell.length_b   1.000
_cell.length_c   1.000
_cell.angle_alpha   90.00
_cell.angle_beta   90.00
_cell.angle_gamma   90.00
#
_symmetry.space_group_name_H-M   'P 1'
#
loop_
_entity.id
_entity.type
_entity.pdbx_description
1 polymer ?
#
loop_
_entity_poly.entity_id
_entity_poly.type
_entity_poly.pdbx_seq_one_letter_code
_entity_poly.pdbx_strand_id
1 'polypeptide(L)'
;MFLDWLTIEQDFGFQLPLLDGNAYARLVIEEGEVVETGSLCAPAFSHKGSFCDSVLIKVNGSSVRMSGNPSRWGRLDNLWGHRSLDACVAVYNGILRDIYGNCDKIPQFTKCTKVYYAQGSACEHIGADGAIIRELHVTENITVGASNERDYISGLSTLRYRHSIPRLHTDGNSVDWLSKLGNAALIYPTVYNKAYELELHSLGKIARNFGDDSDEMRHIQSLIGYCRSVGIVRFELKLKNRYLQRSNMQYWGLSDYSPLESLMDEFINIDQKLSVTSMDFETIAERLITLGIVDTTRAANTTAMHALQWMHGQNFDLNKRAIQTHRARLRHLGIDIASKCNISRFSPVFVTARREVKSNVAVPPSWYVMPQTQLRAVA
;
A
#
# COMPACT_ATOMS: atom_id res chain seq x y z
N MET A 1 0.88 12.59 -5.14
CA MET A 1 1.76 11.66 -4.42
C MET A 1 2.19 12.29 -3.10
N PHE A 2 2.34 11.48 -2.04
CA PHE A 2 2.95 11.89 -0.77
C PHE A 2 3.89 10.80 -0.25
N LEU A 3 4.67 11.12 0.79
CA LEU A 3 5.69 10.24 1.38
C LEU A 3 5.17 9.64 2.68
N ASP A 4 5.08 8.32 2.76
CA ASP A 4 4.52 7.64 3.93
C ASP A 4 5.59 7.14 4.91
N TRP A 5 6.76 6.78 4.43
CA TRP A 5 7.82 6.27 5.30
C TRP A 5 9.17 6.80 4.83
N LEU A 6 10.03 7.09 5.80
CA LEU A 6 11.39 7.53 5.55
C LEU A 6 12.33 6.82 6.51
N THR A 7 13.41 6.26 5.98
CA THR A 7 14.58 5.85 6.75
C THR A 7 15.79 6.61 6.26
N ILE A 8 16.43 7.37 7.14
CA ILE A 8 17.66 8.12 6.83
C ILE A 8 18.76 7.81 7.84
N GLU A 9 19.99 8.02 7.41
CA GLU A 9 21.18 7.83 8.21
C GLU A 9 22.20 8.91 7.89
N GLN A 10 22.89 9.42 8.91
CA GLN A 10 23.99 10.35 8.75
C GLN A 10 25.07 10.04 9.79
N ASP A 11 26.33 10.09 9.34
CA ASP A 11 27.50 10.12 10.21
C ASP A 11 27.89 11.57 10.48
N PHE A 12 27.98 11.94 11.75
CA PHE A 12 28.29 13.28 12.20
C PHE A 12 29.79 13.50 12.46
N GLY A 13 30.60 12.44 12.41
CA GLY A 13 32.05 12.50 12.63
C GLY A 13 32.48 12.76 14.09
N PHE A 14 31.54 12.74 15.04
CA PHE A 14 31.82 12.82 16.47
C PHE A 14 30.92 11.87 17.26
N GLN A 15 31.40 11.36 18.40
CA GLN A 15 30.59 10.52 19.28
C GLN A 15 29.33 11.26 19.73
N LEU A 16 28.18 10.71 19.37
CA LEU A 16 26.90 11.31 19.72
C LEU A 16 26.57 11.08 21.19
N PRO A 17 25.84 12.00 21.83
CA PRO A 17 25.32 11.78 23.17
C PRO A 17 24.48 10.50 23.19
N LEU A 18 24.73 9.66 24.20
CA LEU A 18 23.90 8.50 24.45
C LEU A 18 22.57 8.95 25.03
N LEU A 19 21.51 8.26 24.62
CA LEU A 19 20.19 8.44 25.19
C LEU A 19 19.98 7.45 26.33
N ASP A 20 19.08 7.78 27.25
CA ASP A 20 18.80 6.95 28.42
C ASP A 20 18.47 5.51 28.03
N GLY A 21 19.12 4.56 28.69
CA GLY A 21 18.96 3.14 28.45
C GLY A 21 20.29 2.39 28.37
N ASN A 22 20.24 1.21 27.77
CA ASN A 22 21.42 0.35 27.63
C ASN A 22 22.35 0.92 26.54
N ALA A 23 23.65 0.93 26.81
CA ALA A 23 24.69 1.19 25.83
C ALA A 23 25.67 0.02 25.80
N TYR A 24 26.33 -0.17 24.65
CA TYR A 24 27.35 -1.19 24.49
C TYR A 24 28.49 -0.69 23.60
N ALA A 25 29.69 -1.19 23.85
CA ALA A 25 30.85 -1.01 22.98
C ALA A 25 31.32 -2.38 22.50
N ARG A 26 31.76 -2.46 21.24
CA ARG A 26 32.44 -3.67 20.74
C ARG A 26 33.90 -3.60 21.19
N LEU A 27 34.36 -4.62 21.90
CA LEU A 27 35.78 -4.80 22.23
C LEU A 27 36.35 -5.89 21.33
N VAL A 28 37.52 -5.64 20.75
CA VAL A 28 38.33 -6.66 20.11
C VAL A 28 39.39 -7.08 21.11
N ILE A 29 39.45 -8.38 21.40
CA ILE A 29 40.37 -8.97 22.37
C ILE A 29 41.32 -9.90 21.61
N GLU A 30 42.61 -9.67 21.76
CA GLU A 30 43.68 -10.53 21.24
C GLU A 30 44.63 -10.87 22.39
N GLU A 31 45.01 -12.15 22.51
CA GLU A 31 45.90 -12.66 23.56
C GLU A 31 45.49 -12.32 25.01
N GLY A 32 44.18 -12.07 25.23
CA GLY A 32 43.64 -11.70 26.54
C GLY A 32 43.63 -10.20 26.84
N GLU A 33 44.14 -9.37 25.93
CA GLU A 33 44.18 -7.92 26.04
C GLU A 33 43.18 -7.26 25.09
N VAL A 34 42.63 -6.11 25.50
CA VAL A 34 41.76 -5.30 24.63
C VAL A 34 42.63 -4.52 23.66
N VAL A 35 42.59 -4.90 22.38
CA VAL A 35 43.40 -4.26 21.33
C VAL A 35 42.65 -3.18 20.56
N GLU A 36 41.32 -3.22 20.55
CA GLU A 36 40.48 -2.20 19.92
C GLU A 36 39.21 -1.98 20.73
N THR A 37 38.88 -0.72 21.00
CA THR A 37 37.61 -0.32 21.60
C THR A 37 36.78 0.42 20.56
N GLY A 38 35.66 -0.19 20.16
CA GLY A 38 34.69 0.43 19.26
C GLY A 38 33.90 1.56 19.93
N SER A 39 33.23 2.37 19.11
CA SER A 39 32.40 3.48 19.60
C SER A 39 31.22 3.02 20.45
N LEU A 40 30.73 3.91 21.32
CA LEU A 40 29.55 3.63 22.12
C LEU A 40 28.30 3.62 21.25
N CYS A 41 27.55 2.53 21.36
CA CYS A 41 26.33 2.27 20.60
C CYS A 41 25.15 2.16 21.55
N ALA A 42 23.97 2.52 21.06
CA ALA A 42 22.71 2.23 21.73
C ALA A 42 21.88 1.26 20.87
N PRO A 43 21.14 0.32 21.48
CA PRO A 43 20.08 -0.39 20.80
C PRO A 43 19.10 0.59 20.15
N ALA A 44 18.40 0.12 19.12
CA ALA A 44 17.35 0.94 18.52
C ALA A 44 16.24 1.15 19.55
N PHE A 45 15.90 2.40 19.83
CA PHE A 45 14.81 2.75 20.74
C PHE A 45 13.64 3.35 19.97
N SER A 46 12.44 3.08 20.45
CA SER A 46 11.20 3.58 19.87
C SER A 46 10.79 4.86 20.60
N HIS A 47 10.94 6.01 19.95
CA HIS A 47 10.43 7.28 20.44
C HIS A 47 8.97 7.43 20.02
N LYS A 48 8.08 7.63 21.00
CA LYS A 48 6.62 7.70 20.79
C LYS A 48 6.18 9.16 20.69
N GLY A 49 5.36 9.46 19.68
CA GLY A 49 4.68 10.74 19.55
C GLY A 49 3.32 10.75 20.28
N SER A 50 2.58 11.84 20.09
CA SER A 50 1.34 12.13 20.82
C SER A 50 0.16 11.25 20.43
N PHE A 51 0.13 10.67 19.23
CA PHE A 51 -1.06 10.02 18.65
C PHE A 51 -0.78 8.60 18.20
N CYS A 52 -0.03 7.86 19.03
CA CYS A 52 0.38 6.48 18.81
C CYS A 52 1.40 6.27 17.69
N ASP A 53 1.90 7.34 17.10
CA ASP A 53 3.03 7.37 16.19
C ASP A 53 4.32 7.03 16.92
N SER A 54 5.26 6.44 16.18
CA SER A 54 6.57 6.13 16.72
C SER A 54 7.61 6.18 15.62
N VAL A 55 8.78 6.67 15.98
CA VAL A 55 9.99 6.61 15.16
C VAL A 55 11.01 5.74 15.87
N LEU A 56 11.70 4.92 15.09
CA LEU A 56 12.82 4.12 15.56
C LEU A 56 14.10 4.92 15.33
N ILE A 57 14.86 5.13 16.39
CA ILE A 57 16.15 5.83 16.35
C ILE A 57 17.23 4.87 16.85
N LYS A 58 18.33 4.79 16.11
CA LYS A 58 19.50 3.99 16.46
C LYS A 58 20.74 4.87 16.38
N VAL A 59 21.51 4.88 17.46
CA VAL A 59 22.79 5.59 17.56
C VAL A 59 23.92 4.57 17.53
N ASN A 60 24.87 4.75 16.63
CA ASN A 60 26.05 3.90 16.51
C ASN A 60 27.29 4.78 16.39
N GLY A 61 27.96 5.02 17.52
CA GLY A 61 29.09 5.93 17.61
C GLY A 61 28.72 7.34 17.18
N SER A 62 29.20 7.72 15.99
CA SER A 62 28.96 9.01 15.37
C SER A 62 27.77 9.05 14.41
N SER A 63 27.09 7.93 14.19
CA SER A 63 25.98 7.86 13.25
C SER A 63 24.61 7.78 13.93
N VAL A 64 23.64 8.52 13.39
CA VAL A 64 22.21 8.36 13.70
C VAL A 64 21.52 7.73 12.51
N ARG A 65 20.76 6.67 12.76
CA ARG A 65 19.76 6.14 11.83
C ARG A 65 18.36 6.33 12.41
N MET A 66 17.48 6.92 11.63
CA MET A 66 16.09 7.20 12.02
C MET A 66 15.12 6.64 10.99
N SER A 67 14.06 5.96 11.45
CA SER A 67 13.08 5.27 10.62
C SER A 67 11.66 5.45 11.16
N GLY A 68 10.69 5.74 10.30
CA GLY A 68 9.31 6.00 10.72
C GLY A 68 8.45 6.65 9.66
N ASN A 69 7.23 7.03 10.05
CA ASN A 69 6.28 7.76 9.21
C ASN A 69 6.26 9.25 9.61
N PRO A 70 6.99 10.14 8.90
CA PRO A 70 6.97 11.57 9.19
C PRO A 70 5.61 12.22 8.91
N SER A 71 4.84 11.69 7.94
CA SER A 71 3.52 12.20 7.57
C SER A 71 2.42 11.94 8.62
N ARG A 72 2.64 10.94 9.47
CA ARG A 72 1.79 10.60 10.63
C ARG A 72 2.27 11.26 11.92
N TRP A 73 3.49 11.82 11.96
CA TRP A 73 4.04 12.32 13.20
C TRP A 73 3.17 13.43 13.80
N GLY A 74 2.80 13.28 15.08
CA GLY A 74 1.87 14.18 15.76
C GLY A 74 0.42 14.11 15.25
N ARG A 75 0.02 13.03 14.58
CA ARG A 75 -1.32 12.85 13.98
C ARG A 75 -1.85 11.43 14.15
N LEU A 76 -3.17 11.29 14.17
CA LEU A 76 -3.85 9.98 14.29
C LEU A 76 -3.71 9.13 13.01
N ASP A 77 -3.67 9.79 11.86
CA ASP A 77 -3.67 9.16 10.54
C ASP A 77 -2.66 9.79 9.56
N ASN A 78 -2.49 9.08 8.45
CA ASN A 78 -1.68 9.44 7.30
C ASN A 78 -2.51 9.30 6.00
N LEU A 79 -3.80 9.67 6.03
CA LEU A 79 -4.61 9.59 4.82
C LEU A 79 -3.97 10.47 3.72
N TRP A 80 -3.52 11.68 4.06
CA TRP A 80 -2.57 12.44 3.24
C TRP A 80 -1.37 12.90 4.07
N GLY A 81 -0.24 13.06 3.37
CA GLY A 81 1.06 13.29 3.98
C GLY A 81 1.87 14.43 3.34
N HIS A 82 3.12 14.56 3.80
CA HIS A 82 4.11 15.46 3.21
C HIS A 82 4.48 15.03 1.79
N ARG A 83 4.66 16.01 0.90
CA ARG A 83 4.97 15.76 -0.52
C ARG A 83 6.44 15.95 -0.88
N SER A 84 7.27 16.39 0.05
CA SER A 84 8.70 16.61 -0.17
C SER A 84 9.54 15.96 0.92
N LEU A 85 10.71 15.48 0.52
CA LEU A 85 11.71 14.98 1.47
C LEU A 85 12.15 16.05 2.45
N ASP A 86 12.27 17.31 2.01
CA ASP A 86 12.62 18.43 2.88
C ASP A 86 11.64 18.58 4.06
N ALA A 87 10.34 18.44 3.81
CA ALA A 87 9.34 18.48 4.89
C ALA A 87 9.45 17.26 5.81
N CYS A 88 9.66 16.06 5.26
CA CYS A 88 9.87 14.85 6.06
C CYS A 88 11.12 14.92 6.95
N VAL A 89 12.24 15.42 6.42
CA VAL A 89 13.49 15.57 7.17
C VAL A 89 13.35 16.70 8.21
N ALA A 90 12.60 17.77 7.91
CA ALA A 90 12.29 18.80 8.91
C ALA A 90 11.55 18.24 10.13
N VAL A 91 10.61 17.30 9.93
CA VAL A 91 9.95 16.58 11.03
C VAL A 91 10.97 15.78 11.85
N TYR A 92 11.84 15.02 11.21
CA TYR A 92 12.88 14.24 11.90
C TYR A 92 13.84 15.12 12.69
N ASN A 93 14.28 16.24 12.12
CA ASN A 93 15.11 17.22 12.82
C ASN A 93 14.37 17.89 13.99
N GLY A 94 13.04 18.06 13.91
CA GLY A 94 12.22 18.47 15.04
C GLY A 94 12.28 17.48 16.20
N ILE A 95 12.10 16.20 15.90
CA ILE A 95 12.18 15.13 16.89
C ILE A 95 13.57 15.06 17.52
N LEU A 96 14.64 15.16 16.72
CA LEU A 96 16.00 15.18 17.25
C LEU A 96 16.26 16.39 18.16
N ARG A 97 15.72 17.57 17.84
CA ARG A 97 15.78 18.72 18.76
C ARG A 97 15.04 18.47 20.06
N ASP A 98 13.88 17.82 20.03
CA ASP A 98 13.11 17.54 21.23
C ASP A 98 13.85 16.52 22.13
N ILE A 99 14.51 15.53 21.52
CA ILE A 99 15.26 14.49 22.23
C ILE A 99 16.60 15.01 22.77
N TYR A 100 17.36 15.75 21.96
CA TYR A 100 18.71 16.20 22.29
C TYR A 100 18.76 17.66 22.76
N GLY A 101 17.63 18.32 22.99
CA GLY A 101 17.55 19.76 23.27
C GLY A 101 18.36 20.23 24.49
N ASN A 102 18.67 19.31 25.41
CA ASN A 102 19.49 19.57 26.59
C ASN A 102 20.98 19.22 26.40
N CYS A 103 21.39 18.80 25.20
CA CYS A 103 22.78 18.47 24.88
C CYS A 103 23.49 19.64 24.21
N ASP A 104 24.79 19.79 24.45
CA ASP A 104 25.62 20.84 23.84
C ASP A 104 25.66 20.77 22.31
N LYS A 105 25.48 19.56 21.75
CA LYS A 105 25.44 19.30 20.31
C LYS A 105 24.19 18.50 19.97
N ILE A 106 23.28 19.15 19.25
CA ILE A 106 22.06 18.53 18.73
C ILE A 106 22.36 17.98 17.33
N PRO A 107 22.31 16.66 17.10
CA PRO A 107 22.43 16.11 15.76
C PRO A 107 21.27 16.58 14.89
N GLN A 108 21.58 17.07 13.68
CA GLN A 108 20.58 17.49 12.69
C GLN A 108 20.96 16.94 11.33
N PHE A 109 20.03 16.25 10.69
CA PHE A 109 20.22 15.78 9.32
C PHE A 109 20.41 16.97 8.38
N THR A 110 21.48 16.94 7.59
CA THR A 110 21.85 17.98 6.62
C THR A 110 21.80 17.43 5.20
N LYS A 111 21.57 18.33 4.23
CA LYS A 111 21.68 17.97 2.81
C LYS A 111 23.13 17.59 2.50
N CYS A 112 23.30 16.52 1.73
CA CYS A 112 24.57 16.18 1.12
C CYS A 112 24.98 17.30 0.18
N THR A 113 26.26 17.65 0.20
CA THR A 113 26.91 18.50 -0.80
C THR A 113 28.03 17.75 -1.52
N LYS A 114 28.54 16.67 -0.93
CA LYS A 114 29.62 15.85 -1.47
C LYS A 114 29.38 14.36 -1.22
N VAL A 115 29.77 13.54 -2.20
CA VAL A 115 29.85 12.07 -2.07
C VAL A 115 31.32 11.69 -1.99
N TYR A 116 31.65 10.78 -1.08
CA TYR A 116 33.01 10.29 -0.86
C TYR A 116 33.22 8.98 -1.60
N TYR A 117 34.41 8.83 -2.18
CA TYR A 117 34.82 7.68 -2.99
C TYR A 117 36.01 6.96 -2.37
N ALA A 118 36.08 5.65 -2.57
CA ALA A 118 37.23 4.86 -2.14
C ALA A 118 38.50 5.30 -2.88
N GLN A 119 39.64 5.23 -2.19
CA GLN A 119 40.92 5.61 -2.78
C GLN A 119 41.25 4.68 -3.96
N GLY A 120 41.45 5.26 -5.14
CA GLY A 120 41.75 4.50 -6.37
C GLY A 120 40.53 4.01 -7.15
N SER A 121 39.30 4.31 -6.71
CA SER A 121 38.08 3.97 -7.45
C SER A 121 37.06 5.11 -7.45
N ALA A 122 36.84 5.72 -8.61
CA ALA A 122 35.77 6.71 -8.79
C ALA A 122 34.35 6.09 -8.80
N CYS A 123 34.25 4.76 -8.74
CA CYS A 123 32.97 4.04 -8.83
C CYS A 123 32.51 3.48 -7.48
N GLU A 124 33.37 3.47 -6.46
CA GLU A 124 33.05 2.90 -5.15
C GLU A 124 32.73 4.02 -4.16
N HIS A 125 31.44 4.16 -3.83
CA HIS A 125 30.98 5.19 -2.89
C HIS A 125 31.14 4.69 -1.46
N ILE A 126 31.87 5.44 -0.63
CA ILE A 126 32.13 5.09 0.78
C ILE A 126 31.33 5.93 1.77
N GLY A 127 30.71 7.03 1.33
CA GLY A 127 29.87 7.88 2.20
C GLY A 127 29.44 9.18 1.55
N ALA A 128 28.85 10.07 2.36
CA ALA A 128 28.52 11.44 2.01
C ALA A 128 28.63 12.33 3.25
N ASP A 129 28.67 13.65 3.06
CA ASP A 129 28.74 14.66 4.12
C ASP A 129 27.38 15.04 4.73
N GLY A 130 26.30 14.40 4.27
CA GLY A 130 24.94 14.64 4.73
C GLY A 130 24.11 13.36 4.83
N ALA A 131 22.80 13.53 4.94
CA ALA A 131 21.87 12.43 5.19
C ALA A 131 21.67 11.53 3.96
N ILE A 132 21.81 10.23 4.20
CA ILE A 132 21.62 9.18 3.21
C ILE A 132 20.27 8.48 3.47
N ILE A 133 19.40 8.47 2.45
CA ILE A 133 18.14 7.76 2.45
C ILE A 133 18.38 6.27 2.27
N ARG A 134 17.85 5.47 3.19
CA ARG A 134 17.93 4.00 3.19
C ARG A 134 16.63 3.34 2.78
N GLU A 135 15.50 3.99 3.00
CA GLU A 135 14.19 3.50 2.58
C GLU A 135 13.22 4.67 2.42
N LEU A 136 12.38 4.63 1.38
CA LEU A 136 11.39 5.67 1.09
C LEU A 136 10.11 5.01 0.61
N HIS A 137 8.96 5.35 1.18
CA HIS A 137 7.67 4.88 0.66
C HIS A 137 6.94 6.05 0.02
N VAL A 138 6.56 5.89 -1.24
CA VAL A 138 5.73 6.85 -1.97
C VAL A 138 4.32 6.30 -2.11
N THR A 139 3.32 7.17 -2.01
CA THR A 139 1.92 6.77 -1.86
C THR A 139 0.97 7.72 -2.57
N GLU A 140 -0.14 7.16 -3.05
CA GLU A 140 -1.26 7.87 -3.65
C GLU A 140 -2.55 7.17 -3.23
N ASN A 141 -3.61 7.93 -2.99
CA ASN A 141 -4.93 7.38 -2.77
C ASN A 141 -5.75 7.52 -4.05
N ILE A 142 -6.46 6.47 -4.40
CA ILE A 142 -7.38 6.42 -5.54
C ILE A 142 -8.80 6.18 -5.00
N THR A 143 -9.76 6.97 -5.48
CA THR A 143 -11.19 6.70 -5.26
C THR A 143 -11.70 5.77 -6.34
N VAL A 144 -12.40 4.70 -5.96
CA VAL A 144 -13.01 3.75 -6.89
C VAL A 144 -14.54 3.69 -6.78
N GLY A 145 -15.13 4.55 -5.94
CA GLY A 145 -16.54 4.53 -5.60
C GLY A 145 -16.84 3.55 -4.48
N ALA A 146 -17.85 3.88 -3.67
CA ALA A 146 -18.23 3.07 -2.52
C ALA A 146 -18.49 1.61 -2.89
N SER A 147 -17.96 0.69 -2.07
CA SER A 147 -18.14 -0.76 -2.20
C SER A 147 -17.50 -1.40 -3.43
N ASN A 148 -16.64 -0.69 -4.17
CA ASN A 148 -15.89 -1.23 -5.32
C ASN A 148 -14.46 -1.61 -4.98
N GLU A 149 -13.99 -1.36 -3.76
CA GLU A 149 -12.57 -1.48 -3.38
C GLU A 149 -12.04 -2.90 -3.58
N ARG A 150 -12.81 -3.92 -3.16
CA ARG A 150 -12.41 -5.33 -3.30
C ARG A 150 -12.43 -5.80 -4.75
N ASP A 151 -13.47 -5.43 -5.50
CA ASP A 151 -13.59 -5.77 -6.92
C ASP A 151 -12.45 -5.16 -7.72
N TYR A 152 -12.14 -3.89 -7.44
CA TYR A 152 -11.01 -3.19 -8.05
C TYR A 152 -9.68 -3.85 -7.72
N ILE A 153 -9.41 -4.14 -6.43
CA ILE A 153 -8.19 -4.82 -5.98
C ILE A 153 -8.07 -6.23 -6.59
N SER A 154 -9.19 -6.96 -6.70
CA SER A 154 -9.25 -8.25 -7.37
C SER A 154 -8.91 -8.13 -8.85
N GLY A 155 -9.47 -7.13 -9.55
CA GLY A 155 -9.13 -6.82 -10.93
C GLY A 155 -7.64 -6.54 -11.11
N LEU A 156 -7.06 -5.69 -10.26
CA LEU A 156 -5.62 -5.42 -10.25
C LEU A 156 -4.76 -6.67 -10.05
N SER A 157 -5.24 -7.62 -9.24
CA SER A 157 -4.53 -8.88 -8.96
C SER A 157 -4.41 -9.81 -10.17
N THR A 158 -5.11 -9.51 -11.28
CA THR A 158 -4.93 -10.22 -12.55
C THR A 158 -3.75 -9.68 -13.37
N LEU A 159 -3.23 -8.51 -13.01
CA LEU A 159 -2.24 -7.79 -13.79
C LEU A 159 -0.83 -7.93 -13.21
N ARG A 160 0.15 -8.04 -14.09
CA ARG A 160 1.55 -7.89 -13.72
C ARG A 160 1.91 -6.42 -13.59
N TYR A 161 2.71 -6.11 -12.57
CA TYR A 161 3.41 -4.85 -12.47
C TYR A 161 4.89 -5.11 -12.74
N ARG A 162 5.39 -4.55 -13.85
CA ARG A 162 6.74 -4.82 -14.38
C ARG A 162 6.99 -6.34 -14.48
N HIS A 163 8.07 -6.84 -13.89
CA HIS A 163 8.38 -8.27 -13.88
C HIS A 163 7.77 -9.03 -12.68
N SER A 164 7.08 -8.34 -11.78
CA SER A 164 6.52 -8.92 -10.56
C SER A 164 5.15 -9.54 -10.79
N ILE A 165 4.86 -10.58 -10.02
CA ILE A 165 3.63 -11.38 -10.05
C ILE A 165 2.71 -10.87 -8.95
N PRO A 166 1.42 -10.60 -9.25
CA PRO A 166 0.45 -10.21 -8.24
C PRO A 166 0.16 -11.36 -7.28
N ARG A 167 -0.07 -11.01 -6.02
CA ARG A 167 -0.56 -11.92 -4.99
C ARG A 167 -1.67 -11.21 -4.22
N LEU A 168 -2.91 -11.63 -4.49
CA LEU A 168 -4.07 -11.19 -3.72
C LEU A 168 -4.01 -11.81 -2.32
N HIS A 169 -4.23 -10.99 -1.30
CA HIS A 169 -4.29 -11.46 0.09
C HIS A 169 -5.61 -12.20 0.32
N THR A 170 -5.62 -13.12 1.29
CA THR A 170 -6.75 -14.05 1.52
C THR A 170 -8.06 -13.35 1.86
N ASP A 171 -8.01 -12.15 2.42
CA ASP A 171 -9.17 -11.34 2.78
C ASP A 171 -9.71 -10.47 1.63
N GLY A 172 -9.02 -10.45 0.48
CA GLY A 172 -9.36 -9.66 -0.70
C GLY A 172 -9.19 -8.14 -0.53
N ASN A 173 -8.63 -7.66 0.58
CA ASN A 173 -8.50 -6.22 0.84
C ASN A 173 -7.15 -5.64 0.45
N SER A 174 -6.21 -6.49 0.02
CA SER A 174 -4.87 -6.09 -0.39
C SER A 174 -4.33 -6.97 -1.51
N VAL A 175 -3.52 -6.39 -2.38
CA VAL A 175 -2.70 -7.10 -3.37
C VAL A 175 -1.29 -6.55 -3.32
N ASP A 176 -0.30 -7.44 -3.35
CA ASP A 176 1.11 -7.07 -3.52
C ASP A 176 1.72 -7.71 -4.76
N TRP A 177 2.86 -7.17 -5.21
CA TRP A 177 3.58 -7.69 -6.37
C TRP A 177 4.98 -8.15 -5.97
N LEU A 178 5.24 -9.44 -6.17
CA LEU A 178 6.46 -10.10 -5.73
C LEU A 178 7.20 -10.77 -6.90
N SER A 179 8.49 -11.04 -6.71
CA SER A 179 9.21 -11.95 -7.61
C SER A 179 8.63 -13.37 -7.54
N LYS A 180 9.03 -14.23 -8.49
CA LYS A 180 8.67 -15.67 -8.49
C LYS A 180 9.00 -16.39 -7.18
N LEU A 181 10.00 -15.90 -6.44
CA LEU A 181 10.44 -16.46 -5.16
C LEU A 181 9.78 -15.76 -3.94
N GLY A 182 8.79 -14.89 -4.15
CA GLY A 182 8.12 -14.17 -3.06
C GLY A 182 8.88 -12.97 -2.51
N ASN A 183 9.97 -12.54 -3.16
CA ASN A 183 10.82 -11.43 -2.69
C ASN A 183 10.52 -10.10 -3.40
N ALA A 184 10.77 -8.99 -2.71
CA ALA A 184 10.70 -7.62 -3.24
C ALA A 184 11.90 -6.76 -2.78
N ALA A 185 13.08 -7.10 -3.27
CA ALA A 185 14.35 -6.53 -2.79
C ALA A 185 14.63 -5.09 -3.27
N LEU A 186 13.92 -4.62 -4.29
CA LEU A 186 14.10 -3.28 -4.86
C LEU A 186 12.91 -2.39 -4.50
N ILE A 187 11.74 -2.75 -5.02
CA ILE A 187 10.48 -2.07 -4.78
C ILE A 187 9.50 -3.13 -4.30
N TYR A 188 8.76 -2.84 -3.23
CA TYR A 188 7.60 -3.63 -2.81
C TYR A 188 6.32 -2.82 -3.09
N PRO A 189 5.62 -3.13 -4.19
CA PRO A 189 4.36 -2.51 -4.57
C PRO A 189 3.20 -3.16 -3.82
N THR A 190 2.31 -2.34 -3.29
CA THR A 190 1.09 -2.76 -2.61
C THR A 190 -0.07 -1.87 -2.98
N VAL A 191 -1.24 -2.48 -3.11
CA VAL A 191 -2.51 -1.77 -3.21
C VAL A 191 -3.48 -2.34 -2.18
N TYR A 192 -4.14 -1.50 -1.39
CA TYR A 192 -5.03 -1.96 -0.32
C TYR A 192 -6.21 -1.03 -0.04
N ASN A 193 -7.28 -1.61 0.53
CA ASN A 193 -8.45 -0.88 1.02
C ASN A 193 -8.06 -0.10 2.29
N LYS A 194 -8.04 1.23 2.21
CA LYS A 194 -7.57 2.07 3.32
C LYS A 194 -8.55 2.13 4.48
N ALA A 195 -9.86 2.03 4.22
CA ALA A 195 -10.85 2.00 5.29
C ALA A 195 -10.69 0.75 6.17
N TYR A 196 -10.51 -0.40 5.52
CA TYR A 196 -10.29 -1.68 6.20
C TYR A 196 -8.96 -1.69 6.97
N GLU A 197 -7.89 -1.13 6.38
CA GLU A 197 -6.59 -1.00 7.07
C GLU A 197 -6.69 -0.16 8.34
N LEU A 198 -7.37 0.99 8.29
CA LEU A 198 -7.58 1.87 9.45
C LEU A 198 -8.39 1.19 10.55
N GLU A 199 -9.45 0.45 10.17
CA GLU A 199 -10.28 -0.32 11.09
C GLU A 199 -9.45 -1.39 11.82
N LEU A 200 -8.65 -2.16 11.08
CA LEU A 200 -7.87 -3.26 11.61
C LEU A 200 -6.70 -2.79 12.51
N HIS A 201 -6.01 -1.71 12.13
CA HIS A 201 -4.76 -1.33 12.79
C HIS A 201 -4.84 -0.09 13.68
N SER A 202 -5.82 0.80 13.48
CA SER A 202 -5.91 2.06 14.23
C SER A 202 -6.98 2.06 15.32
N LEU A 203 -8.19 1.55 15.06
CA LEU A 203 -9.31 1.64 16.02
C LEU A 203 -8.98 1.06 17.39
N GLY A 204 -8.55 -0.20 17.45
CA GLY A 204 -8.24 -0.84 18.73
C GLY A 204 -7.09 -0.16 19.48
N LYS A 205 -6.15 0.47 18.76
CA LYS A 205 -5.04 1.20 19.36
C LYS A 205 -5.50 2.53 19.97
N ILE A 206 -6.38 3.23 19.27
CA ILE A 206 -6.91 4.52 19.70
C ILE A 206 -7.88 4.34 20.86
N ALA A 207 -8.80 3.37 20.77
CA ALA A 207 -9.70 3.03 21.86
C ALA A 207 -8.93 2.73 23.17
N ARG A 208 -7.83 1.96 23.10
CA ARG A 208 -6.99 1.67 24.27
C ARG A 208 -6.27 2.89 24.85
N ASN A 209 -5.89 3.86 24.01
CA ASN A 209 -5.04 4.98 24.44
C ASN A 209 -5.84 6.23 24.82
N PHE A 210 -7.02 6.44 24.22
CA PHE A 210 -7.83 7.65 24.37
C PHE A 210 -9.25 7.36 24.88
N GLY A 211 -9.74 6.12 24.76
CA GLY A 211 -11.11 5.73 25.10
C GLY A 211 -12.08 5.83 23.92
N ASP A 212 -13.20 5.11 24.01
CA ASP A 212 -14.19 4.99 22.93
C ASP A 212 -14.96 6.30 22.66
N ASP A 213 -15.15 7.14 23.69
CA ASP A 213 -15.86 8.42 23.61
C ASP A 213 -14.93 9.62 23.34
N SER A 214 -13.68 9.38 22.96
CA SER A 214 -12.69 10.43 22.69
C SER A 214 -12.92 11.16 21.36
N ASP A 215 -12.39 12.38 21.25
CA ASP A 215 -12.37 13.13 19.98
C ASP A 215 -11.53 12.41 18.93
N GLU A 216 -10.44 11.76 19.35
CA GLU A 216 -9.57 10.94 18.52
C GLU A 216 -10.32 9.76 17.90
N MET A 217 -11.16 9.10 18.69
CA MET A 217 -12.00 7.98 18.21
C MET A 217 -13.04 8.47 17.20
N ARG A 218 -13.74 9.58 17.51
CA ARG A 218 -14.70 10.20 16.58
C ARG A 218 -14.05 10.61 15.26
N HIS A 219 -12.85 11.18 15.31
CA HIS A 219 -12.08 11.58 14.12
C HIS A 219 -11.78 10.38 13.23
N ILE A 220 -11.21 9.31 13.79
CA ILE A 220 -10.86 8.12 12.98
C ILE A 220 -12.10 7.39 12.46
N GLN A 221 -13.18 7.30 13.23
CA GLN A 221 -14.45 6.75 12.72
C GLN A 221 -14.98 7.57 11.54
N SER A 222 -14.94 8.91 11.64
CA SER A 222 -15.34 9.80 10.55
C SER A 222 -14.45 9.63 9.31
N LEU A 223 -13.14 9.48 9.51
CA LEU A 223 -12.17 9.21 8.44
C LEU A 223 -12.42 7.87 7.74
N ILE A 224 -12.71 6.81 8.50
CA ILE A 224 -13.08 5.49 7.97
C ILE A 224 -14.39 5.59 7.19
N GLY A 225 -15.39 6.28 7.74
CA GLY A 225 -16.67 6.52 7.07
C GLY A 225 -16.48 7.24 5.74
N TYR A 226 -15.65 8.28 5.71
CA TYR A 226 -15.26 8.96 4.48
C TYR A 226 -14.59 8.01 3.49
N CYS A 227 -13.58 7.23 3.93
CA CYS A 227 -12.86 6.30 3.06
C CYS A 227 -13.81 5.28 2.40
N ARG A 228 -14.80 4.75 3.15
CA ARG A 228 -15.83 3.84 2.63
C ARG A 228 -16.78 4.55 1.65
N SER A 229 -17.16 5.79 1.94
CA SER A 229 -18.12 6.55 1.12
C SER A 229 -17.62 6.86 -0.30
N VAL A 230 -16.30 6.99 -0.48
CA VAL A 230 -15.68 7.26 -1.79
C VAL A 230 -14.90 6.06 -2.34
N GLY A 231 -14.79 4.99 -1.56
CA GLY A 231 -14.00 3.80 -1.87
C GLY A 231 -12.51 4.12 -2.03
N ILE A 232 -11.82 4.44 -0.94
CA ILE A 232 -10.38 4.71 -0.97
C ILE A 232 -9.57 3.41 -1.05
N VAL A 233 -8.84 3.29 -2.16
CA VAL A 233 -7.79 2.30 -2.37
C VAL A 233 -6.45 3.01 -2.41
N ARG A 234 -5.50 2.58 -1.59
CA ARG A 234 -4.17 3.18 -1.52
C ARG A 234 -3.17 2.40 -2.35
N PHE A 235 -2.47 3.09 -3.23
CA PHE A 235 -1.31 2.60 -3.95
C PHE A 235 -0.05 3.03 -3.20
N GLU A 236 0.82 2.08 -2.87
CA GLU A 236 2.03 2.32 -2.10
C GLU A 236 3.21 1.57 -2.72
N LEU A 237 4.31 2.28 -2.96
CA LEU A 237 5.58 1.71 -3.41
C LEU A 237 6.63 1.89 -2.31
N LYS A 238 7.06 0.78 -1.72
CA LYS A 238 8.15 0.78 -0.73
C LYS A 238 9.49 0.62 -1.43
N LEU A 239 10.21 1.72 -1.60
CA LEU A 239 11.51 1.80 -2.27
C LEU A 239 12.62 1.43 -1.26
N LYS A 240 13.22 0.26 -1.46
CA LYS A 240 14.26 -0.28 -0.57
C LYS A 240 15.63 0.31 -0.91
N ASN A 241 16.56 0.23 0.06
CA ASN A 241 17.92 0.76 -0.07
C ASN A 241 18.60 0.40 -1.40
N ARG A 242 18.48 -0.85 -1.84
CA ARG A 242 19.10 -1.32 -3.08
C ARG A 242 18.51 -0.64 -4.33
N TYR A 243 17.22 -0.33 -4.33
CA TYR A 243 16.63 0.46 -5.41
C TYR A 243 17.18 1.87 -5.41
N LEU A 244 17.16 2.55 -4.25
CA LEU A 244 17.66 3.92 -4.10
C LEU A 244 19.11 4.05 -4.56
N GLN A 245 19.97 3.09 -4.19
CA GLN A 245 21.36 3.05 -4.65
C GLN A 245 21.48 2.89 -6.17
N ARG A 246 20.68 2.00 -6.78
CA ARG A 246 20.70 1.76 -8.23
C ARG A 246 20.16 2.95 -9.02
N SER A 247 19.22 3.71 -8.46
CA SER A 247 18.64 4.90 -9.07
C SER A 247 19.35 6.19 -8.66
N ASN A 248 20.43 6.12 -7.88
CA ASN A 248 21.17 7.26 -7.35
C ASN A 248 20.28 8.27 -6.57
N MET A 249 19.28 7.77 -5.85
CA MET A 249 18.29 8.56 -5.08
C MET A 249 18.58 8.64 -3.57
N GLN A 250 19.71 8.09 -3.12
CA GLN A 250 20.03 7.98 -1.70
C GLN A 250 20.59 9.26 -1.08
N TYR A 251 21.09 10.23 -1.84
CA TYR A 251 21.79 11.39 -1.28
C TYR A 251 20.86 12.59 -1.18
N TRP A 252 20.23 12.80 -0.03
CA TRP A 252 19.31 13.92 0.15
C TRP A 252 20.03 15.25 -0.08
N GLY A 253 19.55 16.06 -1.03
CA GLY A 253 20.17 17.32 -1.42
C GLY A 253 20.98 17.27 -2.73
N LEU A 254 21.47 16.10 -3.14
CA LEU A 254 22.17 15.90 -4.42
C LEU A 254 21.37 15.07 -5.43
N SER A 255 20.59 14.10 -4.93
CA SER A 255 19.78 13.22 -5.75
C SER A 255 18.62 13.95 -6.43
N ASP A 256 18.33 13.59 -7.68
CA ASP A 256 17.10 13.96 -8.36
C ASP A 256 15.96 12.99 -8.00
N TYR A 257 14.84 13.56 -7.55
CA TYR A 257 13.65 12.83 -7.13
C TYR A 257 12.49 12.96 -8.12
N SER A 258 12.65 13.74 -9.21
CA SER A 258 11.63 13.87 -10.25
C SER A 258 11.11 12.52 -10.80
N PRO A 259 11.92 11.44 -10.93
CA PRO A 259 11.42 10.18 -11.46
C PRO A 259 10.46 9.44 -10.52
N LEU A 260 10.32 9.86 -9.26
CA LEU A 260 9.36 9.27 -8.32
C LEU A 260 7.91 9.49 -8.77
N GLU A 261 7.61 10.66 -9.34
CA GLU A 261 6.27 10.95 -9.87
C GLU A 261 5.94 10.03 -11.03
N SER A 262 6.85 9.92 -12.02
CA SER A 262 6.67 9.00 -13.15
C SER A 262 6.55 7.54 -12.72
N LEU A 263 7.32 7.12 -11.71
CA LEU A 263 7.23 5.77 -11.13
C LEU A 263 5.86 5.53 -10.49
N MET A 264 5.33 6.52 -9.77
CA MET A 264 4.02 6.43 -9.14
C MET A 264 2.91 6.44 -10.18
N ASP A 265 3.01 7.30 -11.20
CA ASP A 265 2.07 7.38 -12.31
C ASP A 265 1.98 6.07 -13.08
N GLU A 266 3.12 5.41 -13.37
CA GLU A 266 3.13 4.08 -13.99
C GLU A 266 2.36 3.06 -13.12
N PHE A 267 2.49 3.16 -11.80
CA PHE A 267 1.88 2.20 -10.88
C PHE A 267 0.38 2.44 -10.67
N ILE A 268 -0.09 3.68 -10.57
CA ILE A 268 -1.53 3.96 -10.43
C ILE A 268 -2.28 3.65 -11.72
N ASN A 269 -1.64 3.80 -12.88
CA ASN A 269 -2.24 3.55 -14.20
C ASN A 269 -2.14 2.07 -14.64
N ILE A 270 -1.79 1.14 -13.75
CA ILE A 270 -1.80 -0.29 -14.09
C ILE A 270 -3.21 -0.76 -14.49
N ASP A 271 -4.23 -0.14 -13.90
CA ASP A 271 -5.65 -0.40 -14.15
C ASP A 271 -6.08 -0.09 -15.58
N GLN A 272 -5.38 0.80 -16.28
CA GLN A 272 -5.62 1.07 -17.71
C GLN A 272 -5.42 -0.18 -18.59
N LYS A 273 -4.67 -1.18 -18.10
CA LYS A 273 -4.50 -2.49 -18.76
C LYS A 273 -5.72 -3.41 -18.55
N LEU A 274 -6.64 -3.07 -17.64
CA LEU A 274 -7.96 -3.70 -17.51
C LEU A 274 -8.91 -3.29 -18.64
N SER A 275 -8.46 -2.45 -19.59
CA SER A 275 -9.22 -2.02 -20.76
C SER A 275 -9.66 -3.17 -21.69
N VAL A 276 -9.35 -4.41 -21.33
CA VAL A 276 -9.98 -5.62 -21.82
C VAL A 276 -10.46 -6.46 -20.62
N THR A 277 -11.78 -6.64 -20.52
CA THR A 277 -12.48 -7.71 -19.77
C THR A 277 -12.49 -7.69 -18.23
N SER A 278 -13.37 -6.87 -17.63
CA SER A 278 -14.32 -7.42 -16.65
C SER A 278 -15.62 -7.74 -17.41
N MET A 279 -15.76 -8.99 -17.83
CA MET A 279 -17.07 -9.50 -18.29
C MET A 279 -17.79 -9.95 -17.03
N ASP A 280 -18.86 -9.25 -16.66
CA ASP A 280 -19.80 -9.82 -15.69
C ASP A 280 -20.46 -11.04 -16.35
N PHE A 281 -20.41 -12.15 -15.63
CA PHE A 281 -20.89 -13.44 -16.05
C PHE A 281 -22.17 -13.75 -15.29
N GLU A 282 -23.32 -13.75 -15.97
CA GLU A 282 -24.57 -14.27 -15.41
C GLU A 282 -24.72 -15.75 -15.75
N THR A 283 -25.13 -16.53 -14.76
CA THR A 283 -25.69 -17.85 -14.97
C THR A 283 -27.02 -17.78 -15.73
N ILE A 284 -27.46 -18.90 -16.31
CA ILE A 284 -28.79 -19.00 -16.94
C ILE A 284 -29.91 -18.52 -15.99
N ALA A 285 -29.80 -18.83 -14.70
CA ALA A 285 -30.81 -18.45 -13.72
C ALA A 285 -30.85 -16.93 -13.51
N GLU A 286 -29.70 -16.30 -13.30
CA GLU A 286 -29.60 -14.83 -13.15
C GLU A 286 -30.12 -14.13 -14.40
N ARG A 287 -29.75 -14.61 -15.59
CA ARG A 287 -30.20 -14.03 -16.86
C ARG A 287 -31.71 -14.10 -17.08
N LEU A 288 -32.36 -15.17 -16.64
CA LEU A 288 -33.82 -15.30 -16.70
C LEU A 288 -34.53 -14.27 -15.81
N ILE A 289 -33.95 -13.94 -14.66
CA ILE A 289 -34.48 -12.93 -13.73
C ILE A 289 -34.21 -11.53 -14.29
N THR A 290 -32.96 -11.26 -14.72
CA THR A 290 -32.55 -9.96 -15.28
C THR A 290 -33.41 -9.55 -16.49
N LEU A 291 -33.77 -10.49 -17.36
CA LEU A 291 -34.62 -10.22 -18.52
C LEU A 291 -36.14 -10.25 -18.22
N GLY A 292 -36.54 -10.47 -16.97
CA GLY A 292 -37.96 -10.54 -16.59
C GLY A 292 -38.72 -11.71 -17.22
N ILE A 293 -38.03 -12.79 -17.60
CA ILE A 293 -38.64 -13.99 -18.21
C ILE A 293 -39.33 -14.83 -17.13
N VAL A 294 -38.90 -14.71 -15.88
CA VAL A 294 -39.48 -15.36 -14.70
C VAL A 294 -39.49 -14.42 -13.50
N ASP A 295 -40.53 -14.53 -12.68
CA ASP A 295 -40.76 -13.61 -11.56
C ASP A 295 -40.13 -14.07 -10.23
N THR A 296 -39.58 -15.29 -10.17
CA THR A 296 -39.05 -15.88 -8.93
C THR A 296 -37.74 -16.62 -9.15
N THR A 297 -36.87 -16.57 -8.15
CA THR A 297 -35.59 -17.30 -8.11
C THR A 297 -35.78 -18.81 -8.24
N ARG A 298 -36.86 -19.34 -7.66
CA ARG A 298 -37.20 -20.77 -7.77
C ARG A 298 -37.45 -21.16 -9.23
N ALA A 299 -38.28 -20.40 -9.94
CA ALA A 299 -38.58 -20.67 -11.35
C ALA A 299 -37.34 -20.53 -12.25
N ALA A 300 -36.48 -19.55 -11.94
CA ALA A 300 -35.20 -19.35 -12.63
C ALA A 300 -34.27 -20.55 -12.47
N ASN A 301 -34.04 -20.99 -11.24
CA ASN A 301 -33.17 -22.14 -10.93
C ASN A 301 -33.69 -23.44 -11.54
N THR A 302 -34.99 -23.72 -11.46
CA THR A 302 -35.59 -24.91 -12.09
C THR A 302 -35.40 -24.89 -13.61
N THR A 303 -35.59 -23.73 -14.25
CA THR A 303 -35.42 -23.59 -15.70
C THR A 303 -33.95 -23.71 -16.12
N ALA A 304 -33.02 -23.14 -15.34
CA ALA A 304 -31.58 -23.31 -15.55
C ALA A 304 -31.13 -24.77 -15.38
N MET A 305 -31.73 -25.50 -14.45
CA MET A 305 -31.45 -26.93 -14.23
C MET A 305 -31.77 -27.75 -15.49
N HIS A 306 -32.91 -27.51 -16.13
CA HIS A 306 -33.25 -28.17 -17.40
C HIS A 306 -32.23 -27.91 -18.52
N ALA A 307 -31.67 -26.71 -18.60
CA ALA A 307 -30.61 -26.40 -19.57
C ALA A 307 -29.28 -27.11 -19.25
N LEU A 308 -28.94 -27.27 -17.96
CA LEU A 308 -27.76 -28.03 -17.54
C LEU A 308 -27.91 -29.54 -17.80
N GLN A 309 -29.08 -30.12 -17.48
CA GLN A 309 -29.41 -31.51 -17.81
C GLN A 309 -29.33 -31.77 -19.33
N TRP A 310 -29.88 -30.85 -20.12
CA TRP A 310 -29.76 -30.88 -21.58
C TRP A 310 -28.29 -30.84 -22.04
N MET A 311 -27.47 -29.97 -21.44
CA MET A 311 -26.05 -29.86 -21.73
C MET A 311 -25.29 -31.17 -21.46
N HIS A 312 -25.66 -31.89 -20.39
CA HIS A 312 -25.11 -33.20 -20.06
C HIS A 312 -25.70 -34.36 -20.88
N GLY A 313 -26.51 -34.07 -21.91
CA GLY A 313 -27.01 -35.07 -22.86
C GLY A 313 -28.34 -35.72 -22.47
N GLN A 314 -29.06 -35.18 -21.49
CA GLN A 314 -30.38 -35.69 -21.13
C GLN A 314 -31.41 -35.39 -22.23
N ASN A 315 -32.18 -36.41 -22.61
CA ASN A 315 -33.32 -36.26 -23.52
C ASN A 315 -34.60 -35.96 -22.73
N PHE A 316 -35.39 -35.01 -23.22
CA PHE A 316 -36.67 -34.64 -22.61
C PHE A 316 -37.85 -35.08 -23.46
N ASP A 317 -38.93 -35.48 -22.79
CA ASP A 317 -40.22 -35.71 -23.43
C ASP A 317 -40.91 -34.35 -23.71
N LEU A 318 -40.94 -33.98 -24.99
CA LEU A 318 -41.47 -32.69 -25.46
C LEU A 318 -43.00 -32.59 -25.36
N ASN A 319 -43.69 -33.69 -25.09
CA ASN A 319 -45.14 -33.68 -24.89
C ASN A 319 -45.54 -33.25 -23.47
N LYS A 320 -44.59 -33.20 -22.53
CA LYS A 320 -44.86 -32.74 -21.16
C LYS A 320 -44.99 -31.22 -21.10
N ARG A 321 -46.12 -30.73 -20.58
CA ARG A 321 -46.43 -29.30 -20.43
C ARG A 321 -45.36 -28.51 -19.65
N ALA A 322 -44.76 -29.12 -18.62
CA ALA A 322 -43.66 -28.53 -17.87
C ALA A 322 -42.41 -28.31 -18.74
N ILE A 323 -42.04 -29.30 -19.56
CA ILE A 323 -40.91 -29.21 -20.48
C ILE A 323 -41.16 -28.14 -21.55
N GLN A 324 -42.39 -28.04 -22.07
CA GLN A 324 -42.77 -26.99 -23.02
C GLN A 324 -42.61 -25.59 -22.41
N THR A 325 -42.98 -25.43 -21.12
CA THR A 325 -42.85 -24.17 -20.39
C THR A 325 -41.38 -23.76 -20.19
N HIS A 326 -40.53 -24.69 -19.74
CA HIS A 326 -39.10 -24.40 -19.56
C HIS A 326 -38.39 -24.18 -20.90
N ARG A 327 -38.73 -24.95 -21.93
CA ARG A 327 -38.23 -24.74 -23.29
C ARG A 327 -38.58 -23.34 -23.81
N ALA A 328 -39.82 -22.89 -23.63
CA ALA A 328 -40.24 -21.55 -24.05
C ALA A 328 -39.40 -20.45 -23.38
N ARG A 329 -39.19 -20.54 -22.05
CA ARG A 329 -38.33 -19.64 -21.28
C ARG A 329 -36.88 -19.64 -21.77
N LEU A 330 -36.31 -20.82 -22.02
CA LEU A 330 -34.92 -20.98 -22.49
C LEU A 330 -34.70 -20.47 -23.91
N ARG A 331 -35.72 -20.50 -24.79
CA ARG A 331 -35.61 -19.93 -26.15
C ARG A 331 -35.38 -18.42 -26.16
N HIS A 332 -35.86 -17.69 -25.14
CA HIS A 332 -35.53 -16.27 -24.98
C HIS A 332 -34.03 -16.02 -24.78
N LEU A 333 -33.29 -17.05 -24.35
CA LEU A 333 -31.84 -17.05 -24.19
C LEU A 333 -31.09 -17.72 -25.35
N GLY A 334 -31.79 -18.09 -26.43
CA GLY A 334 -31.22 -18.80 -27.57
C GLY A 334 -30.94 -20.30 -27.33
N ILE A 335 -31.47 -20.88 -26.24
CA ILE A 335 -31.28 -22.29 -25.88
C ILE A 335 -32.53 -23.09 -26.29
N ASP A 336 -32.37 -24.07 -27.19
CA ASP A 336 -33.45 -25.00 -27.54
C ASP A 336 -33.13 -26.44 -27.12
N ILE A 337 -33.72 -26.84 -25.99
CA ILE A 337 -33.57 -28.18 -25.40
C ILE A 337 -34.24 -29.31 -26.19
N ALA A 338 -34.95 -29.01 -27.30
CA ALA A 338 -35.45 -30.02 -28.23
C ALA A 338 -34.41 -30.47 -29.26
N SER A 339 -33.33 -29.70 -29.44
CA SER A 339 -32.21 -30.03 -30.32
C SER A 339 -31.10 -30.75 -29.54
N LYS A 340 -30.18 -31.44 -30.20
CA LYS A 340 -29.00 -32.00 -29.52
C LYS A 340 -28.06 -30.86 -29.11
N CYS A 341 -27.57 -30.88 -27.86
CA CYS A 341 -26.58 -29.91 -27.40
C CYS A 341 -25.27 -30.05 -28.18
N ASN A 342 -24.80 -28.94 -28.75
CA ASN A 342 -23.45 -28.84 -29.29
C ASN A 342 -22.53 -28.21 -28.24
N ILE A 343 -21.88 -29.08 -27.46
CA ILE A 343 -21.02 -28.68 -26.33
C ILE A 343 -19.84 -27.80 -26.80
N SER A 344 -19.39 -27.91 -28.06
CA SER A 344 -18.31 -27.07 -28.59
C SER A 344 -18.70 -25.60 -28.82
N ARG A 345 -19.99 -25.27 -28.82
CA ARG A 345 -20.51 -23.90 -29.08
C ARG A 345 -21.39 -23.35 -27.96
N PHE A 346 -21.73 -24.15 -26.97
CA PHE A 346 -22.65 -23.78 -25.89
C PHE A 346 -21.88 -23.40 -24.62
N SER A 347 -22.18 -22.23 -24.06
CA SER A 347 -21.70 -21.78 -22.75
C SER A 347 -22.90 -21.56 -21.82
N PRO A 348 -22.92 -22.11 -20.60
CA PRO A 348 -24.00 -21.90 -19.64
C PRO A 348 -23.95 -20.53 -18.94
N VAL A 349 -23.04 -19.65 -19.38
CA VAL A 349 -22.77 -18.35 -18.78
C VAL A 349 -22.92 -17.26 -19.85
N PHE A 350 -23.70 -16.22 -19.53
CA PHE A 350 -23.98 -15.07 -20.37
C PHE A 350 -23.13 -13.88 -19.95
N VAL A 351 -22.61 -13.14 -20.91
CA VAL A 351 -21.91 -11.87 -20.68
C VAL A 351 -22.92 -10.75 -20.60
N THR A 352 -22.99 -10.02 -19.49
CA THR A 352 -24.12 -9.12 -19.21
C THR A 352 -23.79 -7.65 -19.12
N ALA A 353 -22.65 -7.28 -18.55
CA ALA A 353 -22.24 -5.88 -18.54
C ALA A 353 -20.72 -5.75 -18.40
N ARG A 354 -20.23 -4.61 -18.87
CA ARG A 354 -18.90 -4.09 -18.59
C ARG A 354 -19.07 -3.07 -17.46
N ARG A 355 -19.05 -3.51 -16.20
CA ARG A 355 -19.02 -2.55 -15.07
C ARG A 355 -17.63 -1.92 -15.03
N GLU A 356 -17.51 -0.72 -15.59
CA GLU A 356 -16.28 0.06 -15.51
C GLU A 356 -16.20 0.71 -14.12
N VAL A 357 -15.25 0.25 -13.30
CA VAL A 357 -14.90 0.92 -12.06
C VAL A 357 -14.08 2.16 -12.44
N LYS A 358 -14.64 3.35 -12.24
CA LYS A 358 -13.92 4.61 -12.49
C LYS A 358 -12.98 4.91 -11.33
N SER A 359 -11.67 4.92 -11.61
CA SER A 359 -10.61 5.31 -10.69
C SER A 359 -10.27 6.81 -10.88
N ASN A 360 -10.05 7.53 -9.77
CA ASN A 360 -9.54 8.91 -9.80
C ASN A 360 -8.59 9.14 -8.62
N VAL A 361 -7.59 10.01 -8.79
CA VAL A 361 -6.74 10.44 -7.67
C VAL A 361 -7.59 11.16 -6.61
N ALA A 362 -7.50 10.72 -5.37
CA ALA A 362 -8.29 11.25 -4.26
C ALA A 362 -7.76 12.61 -3.80
N VAL A 363 -8.65 13.58 -3.68
CA VAL A 363 -8.36 14.93 -3.18
C VAL A 363 -8.77 15.01 -1.70
N PRO A 364 -7.95 15.64 -0.82
CA PRO A 364 -8.34 15.86 0.57
C PRO A 364 -9.66 16.63 0.67
N PRO A 365 -10.64 16.17 1.47
CA PRO A 365 -11.84 16.95 1.72
C PRO A 365 -11.50 18.18 2.56
N SER A 366 -12.36 19.21 2.50
CA SER A 366 -12.10 20.52 3.13
C SER A 366 -11.87 20.47 4.64
N TRP A 367 -12.44 19.48 5.32
CA TRP A 367 -12.26 19.27 6.75
C TRP A 367 -10.96 18.55 7.11
N TYR A 368 -10.26 17.94 6.14
CA TYR A 368 -9.05 17.17 6.42
C TYR A 368 -7.87 18.08 6.73
N VAL A 369 -7.28 17.89 7.92
CA VAL A 369 -6.12 18.66 8.37
C VAL A 369 -4.85 18.08 7.78
N MET A 370 -4.22 18.79 6.83
CA MET A 370 -2.93 18.42 6.25
C MET A 370 -1.78 18.51 7.28
N PRO A 371 -0.71 17.71 7.13
CA PRO A 371 0.42 17.79 8.05
C PRO A 371 1.11 19.15 7.92
N GLN A 372 1.45 19.75 9.06
CA GLN A 372 2.11 21.05 9.12
C GLN A 372 3.62 20.86 9.20
N THR A 373 4.36 21.55 8.33
CA THR A 373 5.81 21.65 8.47
C THR A 373 6.11 22.79 9.45
N GLN A 374 6.57 22.47 10.67
CA GLN A 374 7.10 23.50 11.58
C GLN A 374 8.48 23.94 11.06
N LEU A 375 8.51 24.75 10.01
CA LEU A 375 9.69 25.53 9.63
C LEU A 375 9.80 26.68 10.63
N ARG A 376 10.39 26.44 11.81
CA ARG A 376 10.90 27.56 12.61
C ARG A 376 12.14 28.07 11.87
N ALA A 377 12.13 29.35 11.52
CA ALA A 377 13.32 30.01 10.95
C ALA A 377 14.50 29.73 11.87
N VAL A 378 15.52 29.06 11.34
CA VAL A 378 16.79 28.88 12.03
C VAL A 378 17.47 30.25 11.94
N ALA A 379 17.50 30.97 13.07
CA ALA A 379 18.24 32.22 13.20
C ALA A 379 19.73 31.92 13.41
#